data_AF-A0A060YBW0-F1
#
_entry.id   AF-A0A060YBW0-F1
#
_cell.length_a   1.000
_cell.length_b   1.000
_cell.length_c   1.000
_cell.angle_alpha   90.00
_cell.angle_beta   90.00
_cell.angle_gamma   90.00
#
_symmetry.space_group_name_H-M   'P 1'
#
loop_
_entity.id
_entity.type
_entity.pdbx_description
1 polymer ?
#
loop_
_entity_poly.entity_id
_entity_poly.type
_entity_poly.pdbx_seq_one_letter_code
_entity_poly.pdbx_strand_id
1 'polypeptide(L)'
;MHACIFEPSKGFSLDWCMNPDMGLPKPDLVLFLQLSPSEAAQRGQFGTERYETTVFQKAVQQKFELLMKDPSVKWQVIDAARNIEDVHADIKNRSVDAIKAAENEPIGELWKEPGRGDPIYPLLDSS
;
A
#
# COMPACT_ATOMS: atom_id res chain seq x y z
N MET A 1 4.96 5.34 4.71
CA MET A 1 4.01 4.19 4.77
C MET A 1 4.63 2.88 5.28
N HIS A 2 5.82 2.46 4.80
CA HIS A 2 6.43 1.15 5.12
C HIS A 2 6.57 0.89 6.64
N ALA A 3 7.04 1.85 7.44
CA ALA A 3 7.23 1.64 8.88
C ALA A 3 5.91 1.48 9.66
N CYS A 4 4.84 2.18 9.27
CA CYS A 4 3.59 2.17 10.03
C CYS A 4 2.69 0.97 9.78
N ILE A 5 2.72 0.42 8.56
CA ILE A 5 1.98 -0.81 8.25
C ILE A 5 2.58 -1.96 9.05
N PHE A 6 3.92 -2.04 9.12
CA PHE A 6 4.65 -3.13 9.75
C PHE A 6 5.03 -2.89 11.23
N GLU A 7 4.57 -1.80 11.85
CA GLU A 7 4.69 -1.55 13.29
C GLU A 7 3.35 -1.10 13.92
N PRO A 8 2.28 -1.91 13.83
CA PRO A 8 0.95 -1.52 14.27
C PRO A 8 0.84 -1.25 15.78
N SER A 9 1.79 -1.75 16.59
CA SER A 9 1.80 -1.60 18.05
C SER A 9 2.17 -0.22 18.55
N LYS A 10 2.74 0.67 17.71
CA LYS A 10 3.17 2.01 18.14
C LYS A 10 2.05 3.07 18.14
N GLY A 11 0.84 2.72 17.68
CA GLY A 11 -0.33 3.58 17.83
C GLY A 11 -0.32 4.87 16.99
N PHE A 12 0.53 4.96 15.96
CA PHE A 12 0.56 6.12 15.07
C PHE A 12 -0.75 6.29 14.30
N SER A 13 -1.18 7.55 14.13
CA SER A 13 -2.33 7.88 13.29
C SER A 13 -2.01 7.62 11.81
N LEU A 14 -3.04 7.28 11.03
CA LEU A 14 -2.87 7.03 9.59
C LEU A 14 -2.29 8.26 8.87
N ASP A 15 -2.74 9.46 9.23
CA ASP A 15 -2.24 10.73 8.68
C ASP A 15 -0.74 10.90 8.92
N TRP A 16 -0.26 10.61 10.14
CA TRP A 16 1.16 10.70 10.47
C TRP A 16 1.99 9.73 9.61
N CYS A 17 1.43 8.57 9.30
CA CYS A 17 2.07 7.53 8.52
C CYS A 17 2.09 7.78 7.01
N MET A 18 1.15 8.59 6.52
CA MET A 18 1.06 9.00 5.11
C MET A 18 1.96 10.20 4.83
N ASN A 19 2.14 11.10 5.80
CA ASN A 19 2.93 12.33 5.65
C ASN A 19 4.32 12.16 5.02
N PRO A 20 5.15 11.16 5.41
CA PRO A 20 6.49 10.98 4.83
C PRO A 20 6.49 10.61 3.34
N ASP A 21 5.38 10.08 2.84
CA ASP A 21 5.24 9.59 1.46
C ASP A 21 4.42 10.57 0.60
N MET A 22 3.96 11.69 1.18
CA MET A 22 3.25 12.73 0.42
C MET A 22 4.18 13.38 -0.62
N GLY A 23 3.66 13.58 -1.83
CA GLY A 23 4.42 14.17 -2.93
C GLY A 23 5.29 13.19 -3.72
N LEU A 24 5.35 11.91 -3.32
CA LEU A 24 5.94 10.87 -4.15
C LEU A 24 5.18 10.72 -5.48
N PRO A 25 5.80 10.19 -6.55
CA PRO A 25 5.09 9.83 -7.77
C PRO A 25 3.88 8.94 -7.47
N LYS A 26 2.71 9.40 -7.87
CA LYS A 26 1.45 8.67 -7.68
C LYS A 26 1.46 7.42 -8.57
N PRO A 27 1.17 6.23 -8.03
CA PRO A 27 1.04 5.03 -8.84
C PRO A 27 -0.24 5.05 -9.68
N ASP A 28 -0.14 4.66 -10.95
CA ASP A 28 -1.29 4.49 -11.86
C ASP A 28 -2.14 3.26 -11.51
N LEU A 29 -1.52 2.29 -10.83
CA LEU A 29 -2.13 1.03 -10.40
C LEU A 29 -1.41 0.51 -9.16
N VAL A 30 -2.17 0.09 -8.14
CA VAL A 30 -1.64 -0.66 -7.01
C VAL A 30 -2.34 -2.00 -6.93
N LEU A 31 -1.56 -3.07 -7.11
CA LEU A 31 -2.05 -4.45 -7.03
C LEU A 31 -1.85 -4.98 -5.61
N PHE A 32 -2.95 -5.34 -4.94
CA PHE A 32 -2.90 -5.98 -3.64
C PHE A 32 -3.15 -7.47 -3.79
N LEU A 33 -2.11 -8.26 -3.56
CA LEU A 33 -2.19 -9.72 -3.61
C LEU A 33 -2.71 -10.22 -2.26
N GLN A 34 -4.00 -10.57 -2.24
CA GLN A 34 -4.64 -11.08 -1.03
C GLN A 34 -4.38 -12.58 -0.90
N LEU A 35 -3.87 -12.99 0.25
CA LEU A 35 -3.66 -14.39 0.60
C LEU A 35 -4.02 -14.57 2.08
N SER A 36 -4.79 -15.61 2.41
CA SER A 36 -5.07 -15.88 3.82
C SER A 36 -3.82 -16.45 4.52
N PRO A 37 -3.65 -16.23 5.85
CA PRO A 37 -2.56 -16.85 6.60
C PRO A 37 -2.53 -18.39 6.48
N SER A 38 -3.69 -19.02 6.35
CA SER A 38 -3.81 -20.47 6.14
C SER A 38 -3.29 -20.95 4.79
N GLU A 39 -3.47 -20.16 3.74
CA GLU A 39 -2.93 -20.48 2.40
C GLU A 39 -1.45 -20.13 2.31
N ALA A 40 -1.02 -19.05 2.94
CA ALA A 40 0.40 -18.70 3.08
C ALA A 40 1.18 -19.81 3.78
N ALA A 41 0.63 -20.37 4.86
CA ALA A 41 1.24 -21.48 5.60
C ALA A 41 1.43 -22.75 4.75
N GLN A 42 0.54 -23.00 3.77
CA GLN A 42 0.65 -24.15 2.87
C GLN A 42 1.81 -24.01 1.87
N ARG A 43 2.27 -22.79 1.60
CA ARG A 43 3.42 -22.51 0.71
C ARG A 43 4.77 -22.78 1.38
N GLY A 44 4.76 -23.19 2.64
CA GLY A 44 5.95 -23.47 3.44
C GLY A 44 6.56 -22.21 4.06
N GLN A 45 7.31 -22.39 5.14
CA GLN A 45 8.07 -21.35 5.87
C GLN A 45 7.29 -20.27 6.63
N PHE A 46 5.95 -20.29 6.67
CA PHE A 46 5.19 -19.35 7.52
C PHE A 46 5.56 -19.48 9.00
N GLY A 47 6.05 -18.38 9.58
CA GLY A 47 6.50 -18.27 10.97
C GLY A 47 8.02 -18.21 11.12
N THR A 48 8.77 -18.20 10.02
CA THR A 48 10.24 -18.10 10.04
C THR A 48 10.72 -16.66 9.96
N GLU A 49 9.97 -15.78 9.31
CA GLU A 49 10.27 -14.35 9.25
C GLU A 49 9.59 -13.57 10.39
N ARG A 50 10.22 -12.45 10.77
CA ARG A 50 9.83 -11.59 11.92
C ARG A 50 8.35 -11.16 11.91
N TYR A 51 7.73 -11.10 10.73
CA TYR A 51 6.39 -10.59 10.51
C TYR A 51 5.34 -11.68 10.23
N GLU A 52 5.72 -12.95 10.27
CA GLU A 52 4.83 -14.09 9.94
C GLU A 52 4.11 -14.63 11.18
N THR A 53 3.50 -13.74 11.96
CA THR A 53 2.57 -14.15 13.02
C THR A 53 1.14 -13.80 12.63
N THR A 54 0.19 -14.69 12.93
CA THR A 54 -1.23 -14.49 12.57
C THR A 54 -1.80 -13.19 13.13
N VAL A 55 -1.38 -12.79 14.34
CA VAL A 55 -1.83 -11.54 14.99
C VAL A 55 -1.31 -10.32 14.22
N PHE A 56 -0.04 -10.35 13.84
CA PHE A 56 0.59 -9.25 13.10
C PHE A 56 0.02 -9.12 11.68
N GLN A 57 -0.11 -10.23 10.96
CA GLN A 57 -0.67 -10.24 9.59
C GLN A 57 -2.12 -9.71 9.57
N LYS A 58 -2.93 -10.06 10.57
CA LYS A 58 -4.29 -9.48 10.70
C LYS A 58 -4.27 -7.97 10.91
N ALA A 59 -3.38 -7.46 11.77
CA ALA A 59 -3.27 -6.01 12.01
C ALA A 59 -2.80 -5.27 10.75
N VAL A 60 -1.82 -5.83 10.03
CA VAL A 60 -1.34 -5.32 8.74
C VAL A 60 -2.48 -5.29 7.71
N GLN A 61 -3.24 -6.38 7.59
CA GLN A 61 -4.37 -6.48 6.68
C GLN A 61 -5.41 -5.38 6.94
N GLN A 62 -5.78 -5.15 8.20
CA GLN A 62 -6.72 -4.08 8.58
C GLN A 62 -6.22 -2.69 8.18
N LYS A 63 -4.91 -2.43 8.28
CA LYS A 63 -4.32 -1.15 7.85
C LYS A 63 -4.36 -0.99 6.33
N PHE A 64 -4.08 -2.04 5.58
CA PHE A 64 -4.24 -2.03 4.12
C PHE A 64 -5.69 -1.82 3.70
N GLU A 65 -6.66 -2.45 4.37
CA GLU A 65 -8.09 -2.23 4.13
C GLU A 65 -8.52 -0.78 4.36
N LEU A 66 -7.89 -0.07 5.31
CA LEU A 66 -8.12 1.37 5.49
C LEU A 66 -7.51 2.20 4.36
N LEU A 67 -6.29 1.86 3.91
CA LEU A 67 -5.64 2.53 2.78
C LEU A 67 -6.36 2.31 1.45
N MET A 68 -6.96 1.14 1.24
CA MET A 68 -7.75 0.84 0.05
C MET A 68 -9.03 1.65 -0.07
N LYS A 69 -9.51 2.25 1.03
CA LYS A 69 -10.67 3.15 1.00
C LYS A 69 -10.35 4.52 0.39
N ASP A 70 -9.06 4.83 0.22
CA ASP A 70 -8.64 6.07 -0.43
C ASP A 70 -8.98 6.02 -1.93
N PRO A 71 -9.93 6.85 -2.40
CA PRO A 71 -10.33 6.87 -3.80
C PRO A 71 -9.26 7.50 -4.71
N SER A 72 -8.25 8.17 -4.15
CA SER A 72 -7.19 8.79 -4.93
C SER A 72 -6.25 7.76 -5.56
N VAL A 73 -6.15 6.55 -4.99
CA VAL A 73 -5.27 5.48 -5.46
C VAL A 73 -6.07 4.37 -6.12
N LYS A 74 -5.64 3.92 -7.31
CA LYS A 74 -6.31 2.85 -8.06
C LYS A 74 -5.90 1.48 -7.54
N TRP A 75 -6.51 1.05 -6.45
CA TRP A 75 -6.32 -0.28 -5.88
C TRP A 75 -7.05 -1.36 -6.70
N GLN A 76 -6.39 -2.50 -6.90
CA GLN A 76 -6.99 -3.72 -7.45
C GLN A 76 -6.57 -4.90 -6.59
N VAL A 77 -7.54 -5.60 -6.02
CA VAL A 77 -7.29 -6.80 -5.22
C VAL A 77 -7.21 -8.02 -6.14
N ILE A 78 -6.17 -8.80 -5.99
CA ILE A 78 -5.94 -10.05 -6.72
C ILE A 78 -5.93 -11.19 -5.71
N ASP A 79 -6.78 -12.19 -5.94
CA ASP A 79 -6.74 -13.43 -5.18
C ASP A 79 -5.46 -14.20 -5.54
N ALA A 80 -4.53 -14.18 -4.59
CA ALA A 80 -3.23 -14.80 -4.75
C ALA A 80 -3.25 -16.29 -4.39
N ALA A 81 -4.37 -16.87 -3.94
CA ALA A 81 -4.49 -18.30 -3.61
C ALA A 81 -4.56 -19.22 -4.84
N ARG A 82 -4.91 -18.64 -5.99
CA ARG A 82 -4.94 -19.31 -7.30
C ARG A 82 -3.55 -19.82 -7.72
N ASN A 83 -3.50 -20.60 -8.80
CA ASN A 83 -2.23 -21.06 -9.38
C ASN A 83 -1.42 -19.88 -9.94
N ILE A 84 -0.11 -20.09 -10.08
CA ILE A 84 0.86 -19.05 -10.41
C ILE A 84 0.57 -18.44 -11.79
N GLU A 85 0.23 -19.28 -12.76
CA GLU A 85 -0.02 -18.93 -14.15
C GLU A 85 -1.23 -18.00 -14.28
N ASP A 86 -2.31 -18.33 -13.57
CA ASP A 86 -3.53 -17.54 -13.49
C ASP A 86 -3.31 -16.18 -12.84
N VAL A 87 -2.60 -16.16 -11.70
CA VAL A 87 -2.26 -14.92 -10.99
C VAL A 87 -1.36 -14.06 -11.86
N HIS A 88 -0.37 -14.66 -12.52
CA HIS A 88 0.53 -13.96 -13.44
C HIS A 88 -0.23 -13.34 -14.61
N ALA A 89 -1.12 -14.10 -15.26
CA ALA A 89 -1.92 -13.60 -16.38
C ALA A 89 -2.80 -12.42 -15.96
N ASP A 90 -3.43 -12.51 -14.77
CA ASP A 90 -4.27 -11.45 -14.21
C ASP A 90 -3.46 -10.17 -13.93
N ILE A 91 -2.33 -10.29 -13.25
CA ILE A 91 -1.37 -9.19 -12.99
C ILE A 91 -0.95 -8.55 -14.32
N LYS A 92 -0.51 -9.37 -15.28
CA LYS A 92 -0.01 -8.89 -16.58
C LYS A 92 -1.08 -8.10 -17.33
N ASN A 93 -2.30 -8.62 -17.41
CA ASN A 93 -3.38 -7.96 -18.13
C ASN A 93 -3.70 -6.59 -17.50
N ARG A 94 -3.84 -6.54 -16.18
CA ARG A 94 -4.10 -5.29 -15.45
C ARG A 94 -2.98 -4.27 -15.58
N SER A 95 -1.72 -4.72 -15.53
CA SER A 95 -0.56 -3.86 -15.72
C SER A 95 -0.51 -3.28 -17.15
N VAL A 96 -0.75 -4.11 -18.18
CA VAL A 96 -0.78 -3.65 -19.57
C VAL A 96 -1.88 -2.62 -19.80
N ASP A 97 -3.06 -2.84 -19.22
CA ASP A 97 -4.18 -1.89 -19.33
C ASP A 97 -3.87 -0.58 -18.60
N ALA A 98 -3.19 -0.63 -17.45
CA ALA A 98 -2.74 0.57 -16.74
C ALA A 98 -1.68 1.35 -17.53
N ILE A 99 -0.72 0.67 -18.16
CA ILE A 99 0.30 1.31 -19.01
C ILE A 99 -0.37 2.06 -20.17
N LYS A 100 -1.34 1.42 -20.85
CA LYS A 100 -2.07 2.06 -21.96
C LYS A 100 -2.89 3.27 -21.50
N ALA A 101 -3.52 3.18 -20.32
CA ALA A 101 -4.30 4.29 -19.78
C ALA A 101 -3.40 5.47 -19.37
N ALA A 102 -2.24 5.19 -18.79
CA ALA A 102 -1.30 6.21 -18.29
C ALA A 102 -0.39 6.81 -19.38
N GLU A 103 -0.36 6.26 -20.60
CA GLU A 103 0.57 6.63 -21.67
C GLU A 103 0.66 8.15 -21.94
N ASN A 104 -0.47 8.85 -21.82
CA ASN A 104 -0.58 10.29 -22.09
C ASN A 104 -0.94 11.11 -20.84
N GLU A 105 -0.95 10.49 -19.65
CA GLU A 105 -1.26 11.18 -18.40
C GLU A 105 0.03 11.69 -17.74
N PRO A 106 0.05 12.92 -17.20
CA PRO A 106 1.18 13.40 -16.43
C PRO A 106 1.27 12.62 -15.11
N ILE A 107 2.50 12.38 -14.64
CA ILE A 107 2.74 11.74 -13.34
C ILE A 107 2.11 12.61 -12.24
N GLY A 108 1.14 12.05 -11.52
CA GLY A 108 0.51 12.71 -10.38
C GLY A 108 1.39 12.69 -9.13
N GLU A 109 0.99 13.46 -8.11
CA GLU A 109 1.61 13.45 -6.78
C GLU A 109 0.73 12.66 -5.80
N LEU A 110 1.34 11.74 -5.04
CA LEU A 110 0.65 10.91 -4.06
C LEU A 110 0.22 11.77 -2.86
N TRP A 111 -1.07 11.71 -2.53
CA TRP A 111 -1.68 12.32 -1.32
C TRP A 111 -1.46 13.83 -1.14
N LYS A 112 -1.19 14.53 -2.23
CA LYS A 112 -1.13 15.99 -2.25
C LYS A 112 -2.46 16.54 -2.75
N GLU A 113 -3.24 17.14 -1.86
CA GLU A 113 -4.43 17.89 -2.25
C GLU A 113 -4.04 19.33 -2.64
N PRO A 114 -4.64 19.92 -3.68
CA PRO A 114 -4.50 21.34 -3.93
C PRO A 114 -5.17 22.12 -2.78
N GLY A 115 -4.37 22.73 -1.92
CA GLY A 115 -4.84 23.62 -0.84
C GLY A 115 -4.70 23.09 0.58
N ARG A 116 -4.16 21.88 0.79
CA ARG A 116 -3.66 21.48 2.12
C ARG A 116 -2.32 22.20 2.31
N GLY A 117 -2.37 23.39 2.90
CA GLY A 117 -1.19 24.21 3.18
C GLY A 117 -0.09 23.35 3.80
N ASP A 118 1.15 23.62 3.39
CA ASP A 118 2.33 22.94 3.92
C ASP A 118 2.19 22.81 5.44
N PRO A 119 2.45 21.63 6.03
CA PRO A 119 2.53 21.56 7.48
C PRO A 119 3.57 22.60 7.89
N ILE A 120 3.09 23.65 8.55
CA ILE A 120 3.93 24.68 9.15
C ILE A 120 4.83 23.93 10.11
N TYR A 121 6.02 23.54 9.66
CA TYR A 121 7.13 23.33 10.55
C TYR A 121 7.31 24.68 11.22
N PRO A 122 7.15 24.80 12.55
CA PRO A 122 7.58 26.02 13.22
C PRO A 122 9.04 26.15 12.84
N LEU A 123 9.36 27.22 12.09
CA LEU A 123 10.71 27.69 11.94
C LEU A 123 11.25 27.77 13.37
N LEU A 124 12.19 26.89 13.71
CA LEU A 124 13.06 27.11 14.84
C LEU A 124 13.87 28.33 14.46
N ASP A 125 13.30 29.50 14.72
CA ASP A 125 14.03 30.74 14.69
C ASP A 125 15.11 30.64 15.77
N SER A 126 16.33 30.82 15.29
CA SER A 126 17.51 30.88 16.09
C SER A 126 17.47 32.18 16.89
N SER A 127 17.42 32.09 18.23
CA SER A 127 18.05 33.02 19.20
C SER A 127 17.84 32.54 20.63
#